data_AF-A0A0M8VAN1-F1
#
_entry.id   AF-A0A0M8VAN1-F1
#
_cell.length_a   1.000
_cell.length_b   1.000
_cell.length_c   1.000
_cell.angle_alpha   90.00
_cell.angle_beta   90.00
_cell.angle_gamma   90.00
#
_symmetry.space_group_name_H-M   'P 1'
#
loop_
_entity.id
_entity.type
_entity.pdbx_description
1 polymer ?
#
loop_
_entity_poly.entity_id
_entity_poly.type
_entity_poly.pdbx_seq_one_letter_code
_entity_poly.pdbx_strand_id
1 'polypeptide(L)'
;MHLLEWRQRLATGLIALVALVVNLGLATGFHAPRRLVDFLAFSAGGIAVASLATAVWRISLHTAVVASLLGAAGAQCGLSVLAGLPVAVVMGWARVRVRAHTPVQVILGCSAGLAWAAFYCELY
;
A
#
# COMPACT_ATOMS: atom_id res chain seq x y z
N MET A 1 -7.82 17.03 23.17
CA MET A 1 -6.77 16.44 22.32
C MET A 1 -7.27 15.28 21.44
N HIS A 2 -8.08 14.34 21.93
CA HIS A 2 -8.57 13.18 21.14
C HIS A 2 -9.36 13.50 19.84
N LEU A 3 -10.09 14.63 19.79
CA LEU A 3 -10.85 15.05 18.60
C LEU A 3 -9.95 15.57 17.45
N LEU A 4 -8.78 16.12 17.77
CA LEU A 4 -7.80 16.57 16.77
C LEU A 4 -7.16 15.37 16.07
N GLU A 5 -6.80 14.33 16.82
CA GLU A 5 -6.22 13.10 16.28
C GLU A 5 -7.19 12.37 15.34
N TRP A 6 -8.49 12.36 15.66
CA TRP A 6 -9.50 11.74 14.80
C TRP A 6 -9.70 12.50 13.48
N ARG A 7 -9.78 13.85 13.54
CA ARG A 7 -9.81 14.70 12.33
C ARG A 7 -8.54 14.55 11.49
N GLN A 8 -7.36 14.45 12.11
CA GLN A 8 -6.11 14.24 11.39
C GLN A 8 -6.06 12.88 10.68
N ARG A 9 -6.54 11.82 11.32
CA ARG A 9 -6.65 10.49 10.72
C ARG A 9 -7.59 10.48 9.52
N LEU A 10 -8.77 11.12 9.67
CA LEU A 10 -9.69 11.28 8.55
C LEU A 10 -9.10 12.12 7.42
N ALA A 11 -8.48 13.26 7.74
CA ALA A 11 -7.87 14.11 6.73
C ALA A 11 -6.77 13.36 5.95
N THR A 12 -5.94 12.60 6.66
CA THR A 12 -4.90 11.76 6.03
C THR A 12 -5.51 10.70 5.11
N GLY A 13 -6.57 10.02 5.56
CA GLY A 13 -7.30 9.04 4.74
C GLY A 13 -7.98 9.68 3.52
N LEU A 14 -8.55 10.87 3.67
CA LEU A 14 -9.21 11.59 2.59
C LEU A 14 -8.21 12.08 1.54
N ILE A 15 -7.05 12.60 1.96
CA ILE A 15 -5.95 12.97 1.06
C ILE A 15 -5.46 11.74 0.29
N ALA A 16 -5.28 10.60 0.97
CA ALA A 16 -4.88 9.36 0.31
C ALA A 16 -5.93 8.89 -0.71
N LEU A 17 -7.22 8.97 -0.37
CA LEU A 17 -8.32 8.63 -1.28
C LEU A 17 -8.36 9.56 -2.50
N VAL A 18 -8.22 10.86 -2.30
CA VAL A 18 -8.18 11.84 -3.39
C VAL A 18 -6.96 11.57 -4.29
N ALA A 19 -5.78 11.35 -3.71
CA ALA A 19 -4.58 11.02 -4.48
C ALA A 19 -4.72 9.74 -5.29
N LEU A 20 -5.45 8.75 -4.77
CA LEU A 20 -5.77 7.50 -5.44
C LEU A 20 -6.71 7.72 -6.63
N VAL A 21 -7.80 8.46 -6.42
CA VAL A 21 -8.76 8.82 -7.47
C VAL A 21 -8.09 9.64 -8.56
N VAL A 22 -7.25 10.61 -8.19
CA VAL A 22 -6.49 11.43 -9.14
C VAL A 22 -5.51 10.55 -9.94
N ASN A 23 -4.76 9.64 -9.30
CA ASN A 23 -3.88 8.72 -10.04
C ASN A 23 -4.64 7.86 -11.04
N LEU A 24 -5.79 7.30 -10.65
CA LEU A 24 -6.65 6.51 -11.55
C LEU A 24 -7.21 7.37 -12.69
N GLY A 25 -7.65 8.59 -12.40
CA GLY A 25 -8.14 9.54 -13.41
C GLY A 25 -7.05 9.96 -14.40
N LEU A 26 -5.83 10.20 -13.92
CA LEU A 26 -4.69 10.50 -14.78
C LEU A 26 -4.31 9.28 -15.63
N ALA A 27 -4.24 8.08 -15.04
CA ALA A 27 -3.91 6.86 -15.77
C ALA A 27 -4.92 6.58 -16.90
N THR A 28 -6.22 6.76 -16.64
CA THR A 28 -7.26 6.59 -17.66
C THR A 28 -7.23 7.72 -18.70
N GLY A 29 -7.02 8.97 -18.28
CA GLY A 29 -6.94 10.14 -19.17
C GLY A 29 -5.73 10.11 -20.13
N PHE A 30 -4.60 9.56 -19.69
CA PHE A 30 -3.40 9.40 -20.52
C PHE A 30 -3.39 8.13 -21.37
N HIS A 31 -4.51 7.38 -21.44
CA HIS A 31 -4.59 6.10 -22.15
C HIS A 31 -3.48 5.12 -21.71
N ALA A 32 -3.21 5.07 -20.40
CA ALA A 32 -2.23 4.14 -19.87
C ALA A 32 -2.56 2.69 -20.27
N PRO A 33 -1.54 1.81 -20.38
CA PRO A 33 -1.76 0.40 -20.67
C PRO A 33 -2.80 -0.18 -19.71
N ARG A 34 -3.78 -0.95 -20.22
CA ARG A 34 -4.87 -1.50 -19.40
C ARG A 34 -4.35 -2.24 -18.16
N ARG A 35 -3.25 -2.98 -18.31
CA ARG A 35 -2.54 -3.64 -17.20
C ARG A 35 -2.15 -2.71 -16.07
N LEU A 36 -1.73 -1.47 -16.38
CA LEU A 36 -1.37 -0.49 -15.36
C LEU A 36 -2.61 0.04 -14.63
N VAL A 37 -3.72 0.24 -15.35
CA VAL A 37 -4.99 0.67 -14.75
C VAL A 37 -5.57 -0.42 -13.84
N ASP A 38 -5.55 -1.67 -14.30
CA ASP A 38 -6.02 -2.84 -13.54
C ASP A 38 -5.19 -3.02 -12.27
N PHE A 39 -3.86 -2.88 -12.38
CA PHE A 39 -2.96 -2.91 -11.24
C PHE A 39 -3.25 -1.79 -10.22
N LEU A 40 -3.47 -0.56 -10.68
CA LEU A 40 -3.79 0.58 -9.83
C LEU A 40 -5.15 0.41 -9.15
N ALA A 41 -6.16 -0.09 -9.87
CA ALA A 41 -7.49 -0.36 -9.33
C ALA A 41 -7.46 -1.48 -8.29
N PHE A 42 -6.67 -2.53 -8.53
CA PHE A 42 -6.49 -3.62 -7.58
C PHE A 42 -5.73 -3.15 -6.32
N SER A 43 -4.71 -2.31 -6.49
CA SER A 43 -3.98 -1.69 -5.38
C SER A 43 -4.89 -0.78 -4.55
N ALA A 44 -5.79 -0.03 -5.21
CA ALA A 44 -6.81 0.79 -4.55
C ALA A 44 -7.73 -0.05 -3.64
N GLY A 45 -8.22 -1.19 -4.17
CA GLY A 45 -9.01 -2.15 -3.41
C GLY A 45 -8.26 -2.70 -2.19
N GLY A 46 -6.98 -3.07 -2.36
CA GLY A 46 -6.13 -3.55 -1.28
C GLY A 46 -5.94 -2.52 -0.17
N ILE A 47 -5.75 -1.24 -0.52
CA ILE A 47 -5.65 -0.15 0.45
C ILE A 47 -6.96 0.02 1.22
N ALA A 48 -8.11 -0.05 0.55
CA ALA A 48 -9.42 0.05 1.20
C ALA A 48 -9.63 -1.10 2.20
N VAL A 49 -9.38 -2.34 1.77
CA VAL A 49 -9.48 -3.54 2.62
C VAL A 49 -8.51 -3.46 3.80
N ALA A 50 -7.26 -3.11 3.56
CA ALA A 50 -6.25 -3.00 4.61
C ALA A 50 -6.55 -1.85 5.58
N SER A 51 -7.18 -0.76 5.12
CA SER A 51 -7.62 0.35 5.98
C SER A 51 -8.76 -0.05 6.91
N LEU A 52 -9.72 -0.83 6.41
CA LEU A 52 -10.78 -1.42 7.23
C LEU A 52 -10.22 -2.43 8.22
N ALA A 53 -9.31 -3.30 7.77
CA ALA A 53 -8.63 -4.27 8.64
C ALA A 53 -7.80 -3.58 9.73
N THR A 54 -7.12 -2.46 9.41
CA THR A 54 -6.34 -1.69 10.40
C THR A 54 -7.16 -0.93 11.42
N ALA A 55 -8.46 -0.71 11.16
CA ALA A 55 -9.38 -0.19 12.18
C ALA A 55 -9.59 -1.22 13.32
N VAL A 56 -9.48 -2.51 13.01
CA VAL A 56 -9.66 -3.62 13.97
C VAL A 56 -8.33 -4.16 14.49
N TRP A 57 -7.31 -4.25 13.62
CA TRP A 57 -6.02 -4.88 13.93
C TRP A 57 -4.84 -4.05 13.43
N ARG A 58 -4.03 -3.53 14.35
CA ARG A 58 -2.98 -2.55 14.05
C ARG A 58 -1.82 -3.18 13.26
N ILE A 59 -1.91 -3.21 11.94
CA ILE A 59 -0.80 -3.51 11.02
C ILE A 59 -0.28 -2.22 10.36
N SER A 60 0.93 -2.25 9.80
CA SER A 60 1.50 -1.10 9.10
C SER A 60 1.04 -1.07 7.63
N LEU A 61 0.07 -0.20 7.33
CA LEU A 61 -0.41 0.05 5.96
C LEU A 61 0.71 0.45 4.99
N HIS A 62 1.68 1.24 5.46
CA HIS A 62 2.79 1.72 4.62
C HIS A 62 3.65 0.56 4.12
N THR A 63 3.93 -0.41 5.00
CA THR A 63 4.76 -1.56 4.65
C THR A 63 3.96 -2.56 3.82
N ALA A 64 2.65 -2.68 4.05
CA ALA A 64 1.75 -3.46 3.19
C ALA A 64 1.72 -2.93 1.76
N VAL A 65 1.51 -1.63 1.56
CA VAL A 65 1.44 -1.01 0.22
C VAL A 65 2.77 -1.12 -0.53
N VAL A 66 3.90 -0.87 0.15
CA VAL A 66 5.22 -1.00 -0.49
C VAL A 66 5.50 -2.45 -0.86
N ALA A 67 5.19 -3.40 0.02
CA ALA A 67 5.40 -4.82 -0.25
C ALA A 67 4.50 -5.33 -1.38
N SER A 68 3.22 -4.91 -1.43
CA SER A 68 2.31 -5.30 -2.52
C SER A 68 2.76 -4.75 -3.86
N LEU A 69 3.23 -3.49 -3.89
CA LEU A 69 3.75 -2.86 -5.10
C LEU A 69 4.98 -3.59 -5.63
N LEU A 70 5.96 -3.86 -4.77
CA LEU A 70 7.18 -4.58 -5.16
C LEU A 70 6.89 -6.02 -5.60
N GLY A 71 5.98 -6.72 -4.93
CA GLY A 71 5.59 -8.09 -5.28
C GLY A 71 4.91 -8.16 -6.65
N ALA A 72 3.88 -7.36 -6.86
CA ALA A 72 3.12 -7.36 -8.11
C ALA A 72 3.92 -6.81 -9.29
N ALA A 73 4.77 -5.80 -9.07
CA ALA A 73 5.65 -5.29 -10.10
C ALA A 73 6.80 -6.27 -10.40
N GLY A 74 7.32 -6.99 -9.40
CA GLY A 74 8.30 -8.05 -9.61
C GLY A 74 7.76 -9.20 -10.47
N ALA A 75 6.50 -9.57 -10.29
CA ALA A 75 5.83 -10.58 -11.10
C ALA A 75 5.61 -10.14 -12.57
N GLN A 76 5.31 -8.86 -12.79
CA GLN A 76 5.00 -8.33 -14.13
C GLN A 76 6.22 -7.83 -14.92
N CYS A 77 7.19 -7.23 -14.23
CA CYS A 77 8.34 -6.54 -14.83
C CYS A 77 9.68 -7.26 -14.57
N GLY A 78 9.67 -8.37 -13.83
CA GLY A 78 10.84 -9.16 -13.48
C GLY A 78 11.50 -8.75 -12.16
N LEU A 79 12.45 -9.58 -11.70
CA LEU A 79 13.09 -9.42 -10.38
C LEU A 79 13.93 -8.15 -10.22
N SER A 80 14.24 -7.42 -11.30
CA SER A 80 14.98 -6.15 -11.22
C SER A 80 14.28 -5.11 -10.34
N VAL A 81 12.95 -5.17 -10.25
CA VAL A 81 12.14 -4.30 -9.37
C VAL A 81 12.45 -4.53 -7.88
N LEU A 82 13.01 -5.68 -7.50
CA LEU A 82 13.44 -5.95 -6.12
C LEU A 82 14.61 -5.05 -5.69
N ALA A 83 15.26 -4.32 -6.59
CA ALA A 83 16.15 -3.22 -6.23
C ALA A 83 15.45 -2.14 -5.35
N GLY A 84 14.11 -2.10 -5.33
CA GLY A 84 13.31 -1.27 -4.42
C GLY A 84 13.15 -1.82 -3.00
N LEU A 85 13.60 -3.03 -2.68
CA LEU A 85 13.55 -3.61 -1.33
C LEU A 85 14.15 -2.71 -0.23
N PRO A 86 15.28 -2.00 -0.45
CA PRO A 86 15.79 -1.05 0.53
C PRO A 86 14.77 0.02 0.93
N VAL A 87 13.88 0.45 0.02
CA VAL A 87 12.80 1.40 0.32
C VAL A 87 11.82 0.79 1.32
N ALA A 88 11.45 -0.48 1.15
CA ALA A 88 10.58 -1.19 2.09
C ALA A 88 11.21 -1.28 3.49
N VAL A 89 12.52 -1.57 3.54
CA VAL A 89 13.28 -1.63 4.80
C VAL A 89 13.34 -0.27 5.49
N VAL A 90 13.67 0.80 4.75
CA VAL A 90 13.71 2.17 5.28
C VAL A 90 12.33 2.60 5.80
N MET A 91 11.26 2.27 5.09
CA MET A 91 9.89 2.56 5.54
C MET A 91 9.54 1.80 6.82
N GLY A 92 9.84 0.51 6.89
CA GLY A 92 9.64 -0.29 8.10
C GLY A 92 10.42 0.26 9.29
N TRP A 93 11.71 0.56 9.08
CA TRP A 93 12.58 1.15 10.09
C TRP A 93 12.06 2.49 10.58
N ALA A 94 11.63 3.38 9.68
CA ALA A 94 11.08 4.68 10.05
C ALA A 94 9.85 4.53 10.96
N ARG A 95 8.94 3.59 10.67
CA ARG A 95 7.73 3.35 11.48
C ARG A 95 8.04 2.84 12.88
N VAL A 96 9.07 2.00 13.02
CA VAL A 96 9.56 1.54 14.32
C VAL A 96 10.28 2.67 15.06
N ARG A 97 11.12 3.45 14.36
CA ARG A 97 11.93 4.52 14.94
C ARG A 97 11.08 5.64 15.53
N VAL A 98 9.99 6.03 14.87
CA VAL A 98 9.02 7.01 15.40
C VAL A 98 8.04 6.41 16.42
N ARG A 99 8.22 5.13 16.78
CA ARG A 99 7.36 4.38 17.72
C ARG A 99 5.89 4.33 17.30
N ALA A 100 5.61 4.46 16.01
CA ALA A 100 4.25 4.32 15.48
C ALA A 100 3.81 2.84 15.39
N HIS A 101 4.77 1.94 15.17
CA HIS A 101 4.52 0.50 15.04
C HIS A 101 5.62 -0.34 15.70
N THR A 102 5.28 -1.57 16.08
CA THR A 102 6.27 -2.57 16.49
C THR A 102 6.85 -3.30 15.26
N PRO A 103 8.04 -3.92 15.37
CA PRO A 103 8.59 -4.74 14.29
C PRO A 103 7.63 -5.83 13.81
N VAL A 104 6.88 -6.45 14.72
CA VAL A 104 5.86 -7.45 14.40
C VAL A 104 4.75 -6.85 13.52
N GLN A 105 4.26 -5.66 13.83
CA GLN A 105 3.23 -4.98 13.01
C GLN A 105 3.75 -4.58 11.63
N VAL A 106 5.04 -4.26 11.52
CA VAL A 106 5.71 -3.99 10.24
C VAL A 106 5.80 -5.26 9.40
N ILE A 107 6.24 -6.37 10.00
CA ILE A 107 6.34 -7.68 9.34
C ILE A 107 4.97 -8.16 8.88
N LEU A 108 3.96 -8.12 9.75
CA LEU A 108 2.58 -8.49 9.40
C LEU A 108 2.04 -7.61 8.25
N GLY A 109 2.35 -6.32 8.26
CA GLY A 109 2.04 -5.43 7.14
C GLY A 109 2.70 -5.90 5.84
N CYS A 110 4.00 -6.18 5.85
CA CYS A 110 4.71 -6.71 4.69
C CYS A 110 4.10 -8.02 4.18
N SER A 111 3.82 -8.98 5.08
CA SER A 111 3.23 -10.27 4.73
C SER A 111 1.85 -10.11 4.09
N ALA A 112 0.99 -9.24 4.65
CA ALA A 112 -0.31 -8.94 4.07
C ALA A 112 -0.19 -8.32 2.67
N GLY A 113 0.77 -7.40 2.48
CA GLY A 113 1.06 -6.80 1.19
C GLY A 113 1.51 -7.81 0.13
N LEU A 114 2.42 -8.72 0.50
CA LEU A 114 2.86 -9.79 -0.40
C LEU A 114 1.74 -10.78 -0.72
N ALA A 115 0.88 -11.11 0.25
CA ALA A 115 -0.28 -11.96 0.01
C ALA A 115 -1.27 -11.30 -0.96
N TRP A 116 -1.49 -9.98 -0.82
CA TRP A 116 -2.30 -9.22 -1.77
C TRP A 116 -1.70 -9.22 -3.18
N ALA A 117 -0.37 -9.06 -3.30
CA ALA A 117 0.31 -9.15 -4.59
C ALA A 117 0.21 -10.55 -5.20
N ALA A 118 0.31 -11.62 -4.39
CA ALA A 118 0.11 -12.98 -4.87
C ALA A 118 -1.33 -13.16 -5.40
N PHE A 119 -2.32 -12.68 -4.66
CA PHE A 119 -3.72 -12.70 -5.08
C PHE A 119 -3.95 -11.93 -6.39
N TYR A 120 -3.28 -10.79 -6.59
CA TYR A 120 -3.28 -10.09 -7.87
C TYR A 120 -2.76 -10.97 -9.01
N CYS A 121 -1.62 -11.62 -8.81
CA CYS A 121 -0.97 -12.42 -9.85
C CYS A 121 -1.74 -13.69 -10.21
N GLU A 122 -2.59 -14.21 -9.32
CA GLU A 122 -3.47 -15.34 -9.65
C GLU A 122 -4.66 -14.92 -10.53
N LEU A 123 -5.03 -13.64 -10.53
CA LEU A 123 -6.18 -13.11 -11.28
C LEU A 123 -5.84 -12.67 -12.72
N TYR A 124 -4.56 -12.57 -13.08
CA TYR A 124 -4.06 -12.00 -14.36
C TYR A 124 -2.93 -12.83 -14.96
#